data_AF-E5C8C8-F1
#
_entry.id   AF-E5C8C8-F1
#
_cell.length_a   1.000
_cell.length_b   1.000
_cell.length_c   1.000
_cell.angle_alpha   90.00
_cell.angle_beta   90.00
_cell.angle_gamma   90.00
#
_symmetry.space_group_name_H-M   'P 1'
#
loop_
_entity.id
_entity.type
_entity.pdbx_description
1 polymer ?
#
loop_
_entity_poly.entity_id
_entity_poly.type
_entity_poly.pdbx_seq_one_letter_code
_entity_poly.pdbx_strand_id
1 'polypeptide(L)'
;MKVYIYRLVLAGLMSLWSNAGMGQVSKSAITHFPVHIVQRIHEVISITPVSEVTQMKLGTHFMQQDSLAALALHQTGLSDTLGIYFRTSVEELRSILSSLEFNAYKLKMIPRSSSRLRKIVLQKEALHLTPKQVDHLLKESDCMERMKKQKKEDIRAIEQRKADSILTHAKYLTYYEQENQEKTSKTVKKWLTDLKRNYLMRADMDSAKLYQPLFRFESEQQAIISYWKDYGDKEKIKEAQAHYEALKPRDVQRMEIYKQLPSWSMIREVILKRDTLSLNLDENTLDTLLATYNTYLKVRQQKKAKKEKFSDRGLECKLIVPILTMERIDKLLVAKRRIQAEKNALKRIPVLEKYELVNNSNRKDIMKELTDYELKLEVAQEWVNIERSQENLFKLCDVKDHKPVVLQELDRKEKGGKKENRENIF
;
A
#
# COMPACT_ATOMS: atom_id res chain seq x y z
N MET A 1 22.77 -19.26 -12.46
CA MET A 1 22.93 -18.10 -13.37
C MET A 1 21.65 -17.25 -13.54
N LYS A 2 20.75 -17.18 -12.52
CA LYS A 2 19.49 -16.42 -12.57
C LYS A 2 19.32 -15.39 -11.42
N VAL A 3 20.30 -15.32 -10.51
CA VAL A 3 20.27 -14.42 -9.34
C VAL A 3 21.05 -13.10 -9.59
N TYR A 4 21.85 -13.04 -10.67
CA TYR A 4 22.67 -11.86 -10.98
C TYR A 4 21.93 -10.75 -11.76
N ILE A 5 20.87 -11.09 -12.50
CA ILE A 5 20.15 -10.12 -13.35
C ILE A 5 19.21 -9.22 -12.52
N TYR A 6 18.64 -9.73 -11.42
CA TYR A 6 17.78 -8.92 -10.53
C TYR A 6 18.57 -7.92 -9.66
N ARG A 7 19.84 -8.19 -9.35
CA ARG A 7 20.70 -7.22 -8.66
C ARG A 7 21.18 -6.10 -9.58
N LEU A 8 21.33 -6.35 -10.89
CA LEU A 8 21.73 -5.33 -11.86
C LEU A 8 20.59 -4.33 -12.20
N VAL A 9 19.33 -4.79 -12.25
CA VAL A 9 18.18 -3.90 -12.49
C VAL A 9 17.80 -3.08 -11.25
N LEU A 10 17.98 -3.63 -10.03
CA LEU A 10 17.83 -2.85 -8.80
C LEU A 10 19.03 -1.91 -8.54
N ALA A 11 20.24 -2.28 -8.95
CA ALA A 11 21.40 -1.37 -8.90
C ALA A 11 21.24 -0.21 -9.89
N GLY A 12 20.66 -0.43 -11.08
CA GLY A 12 20.41 0.61 -12.08
C GLY A 12 19.29 1.61 -11.73
N LEU A 13 18.37 1.24 -10.82
CA LEU A 13 17.30 2.14 -10.32
C LEU A 13 17.66 2.78 -8.97
N MET A 14 18.50 2.12 -8.15
CA MET A 14 19.08 2.73 -6.95
C MET A 14 20.28 3.63 -7.28
N SER A 15 20.89 3.53 -8.47
CA SER A 15 21.97 4.43 -8.92
C SER A 15 21.49 5.82 -9.36
N LEU A 16 20.18 6.03 -9.52
CA LEU A 16 19.61 7.36 -9.72
C LEU A 16 19.40 8.11 -8.39
N TRP A 17 19.49 7.40 -7.26
CA TRP A 17 19.29 7.94 -5.90
C TRP A 17 20.40 7.54 -4.92
N SER A 18 21.49 6.93 -5.41
CA SER A 18 22.74 6.86 -4.67
C SER A 18 23.47 8.18 -4.92
N ASN A 19 23.63 8.97 -3.85
CA ASN A 19 24.70 9.95 -3.72
C ASN A 19 26.05 9.27 -4.03
N ALA A 20 26.41 9.16 -5.30
CA ALA A 20 27.72 8.75 -5.75
C ALA A 20 28.51 10.03 -6.04
N GLY A 21 29.29 10.44 -5.03
CA GLY A 21 30.14 11.61 -5.03
C GLY A 21 29.64 12.68 -4.08
N MET A 22 30.06 12.63 -2.80
CA MET A 22 30.29 13.88 -2.08
C MET A 22 31.19 14.71 -3.00
N GLY A 23 30.68 15.79 -3.59
CA GLY A 23 31.43 16.50 -4.60
C GLY A 23 32.74 16.97 -3.98
N GLN A 24 33.84 16.42 -4.49
CA GLN A 24 35.17 16.81 -4.03
C GLN A 24 35.58 18.08 -4.75
N VAL A 25 36.29 18.94 -4.04
CA VAL A 25 36.95 20.08 -4.68
C VAL A 25 37.98 19.52 -5.66
N SER A 26 37.98 20.05 -6.87
CA SER A 26 38.92 19.67 -7.92
C SER A 26 40.36 19.92 -7.47
N LYS A 27 41.29 19.09 -7.95
CA LYS A 27 42.73 19.28 -7.65
C LYS A 27 43.20 20.68 -8.06
N SER A 28 42.71 21.18 -9.18
CA SER A 28 42.95 22.54 -9.67
C SER A 28 42.59 23.59 -8.60
N ALA A 29 41.35 23.59 -8.11
CA ALA A 29 40.93 24.54 -7.09
C ALA A 29 41.68 24.36 -5.75
N ILE A 30 42.01 23.13 -5.35
CA ILE A 30 42.84 22.86 -4.15
C ILE A 30 44.23 23.48 -4.27
N THR A 31 44.85 23.39 -5.45
CA THR A 31 46.19 23.94 -5.69
C THR A 31 46.21 25.46 -5.87
N HIS A 32 45.10 26.03 -6.35
CA HIS A 32 45.03 27.44 -6.74
C HIS A 32 44.57 28.37 -5.60
N PHE A 33 43.83 27.83 -4.63
CA PHE A 33 43.23 28.63 -3.56
C PHE A 33 43.71 28.21 -2.17
N PRO A 34 43.80 29.16 -1.21
CA PRO A 34 44.08 28.84 0.19
C PRO A 34 43.04 27.89 0.81
N VAL A 35 43.45 27.15 1.85
CA VAL A 35 42.61 26.12 2.51
C VAL A 35 41.25 26.65 2.96
N HIS A 36 41.18 27.88 3.50
CA HIS A 36 39.91 28.47 3.93
C HIS A 36 38.97 28.78 2.76
N ILE A 37 39.51 29.18 1.61
CA ILE A 37 38.72 29.37 0.37
C ILE A 37 38.26 28.02 -0.18
N VAL A 38 39.15 27.02 -0.19
CA VAL A 38 38.82 25.64 -0.59
C VAL A 38 37.69 25.08 0.26
N GLN A 39 37.69 25.36 1.57
CA GLN A 39 36.60 24.97 2.47
C GLN A 39 35.27 25.63 2.08
N ARG A 40 35.26 26.93 1.77
CA ARG A 40 34.04 27.63 1.31
C ARG A 40 33.54 27.10 -0.03
N ILE A 41 34.44 26.76 -0.95
CA ILE A 41 34.08 26.07 -2.21
C ILE A 41 33.44 24.71 -1.89
N HIS A 42 34.03 23.95 -0.97
CA HIS A 42 33.51 22.65 -0.54
C HIS A 42 32.10 22.76 0.06
N GLU A 43 31.82 23.78 0.86
CA GLU A 43 30.47 24.02 1.42
C GLU A 43 29.40 24.10 0.32
N VAL A 44 29.67 24.84 -0.77
CA VAL A 44 28.73 24.92 -1.91
C VAL A 44 28.61 23.58 -2.64
N ILE A 45 29.74 22.92 -2.90
CA ILE A 45 29.77 21.64 -3.63
C ILE A 45 29.07 20.52 -2.83
N SER A 46 29.20 20.54 -1.50
CA SER A 46 28.58 19.57 -0.60
C SER A 46 27.05 19.58 -0.74
N ILE A 47 26.48 20.73 -1.10
CA ILE A 47 25.05 20.87 -1.40
C ILE A 47 24.78 20.41 -2.83
N THR A 48 25.51 20.91 -3.83
CA THR A 48 25.29 20.54 -5.24
C THR A 48 26.62 20.42 -5.99
N PRO A 49 26.89 19.32 -6.70
CA PRO A 49 28.06 19.21 -7.56
C PRO A 49 28.10 20.33 -8.59
N VAL A 50 29.27 20.98 -8.73
CA VAL A 50 29.52 22.01 -9.73
C VAL A 50 30.78 21.70 -10.53
N SER A 51 30.80 22.17 -11.77
CA SER A 51 31.92 21.99 -12.69
C SER A 51 33.20 22.64 -12.15
N GLU A 52 34.36 22.11 -12.55
CA GLU A 52 35.66 22.67 -12.18
C GLU A 52 35.75 24.17 -12.52
N VAL A 53 35.24 24.59 -13.68
CA VAL A 53 35.19 26.00 -14.08
C VAL A 53 34.39 26.84 -13.08
N THR A 54 33.25 26.34 -12.61
CA THR A 54 32.43 27.00 -11.59
C THR A 54 33.15 27.02 -10.23
N GLN A 55 33.88 25.97 -9.86
CA GLN A 55 34.71 25.95 -8.64
C GLN A 55 35.78 27.03 -8.67
N MET A 56 36.42 27.24 -9.82
CA MET A 56 37.40 28.32 -9.99
C MET A 56 36.76 29.70 -9.82
N LYS A 57 35.57 29.93 -10.42
CA LYS A 57 34.84 31.19 -10.24
C LYS A 57 34.43 31.44 -8.79
N LEU A 58 33.98 30.40 -8.08
CA LEU A 58 33.67 30.47 -6.65
C LEU A 58 34.92 30.84 -5.83
N GLY A 59 36.06 30.21 -6.11
CA GLY A 59 37.31 30.53 -5.43
C GLY A 59 37.74 31.97 -5.61
N THR A 60 37.70 32.48 -6.84
CA THR A 60 38.00 33.90 -7.13
C THR A 60 37.05 34.83 -6.39
N HIS A 61 35.75 34.51 -6.37
CA HIS A 61 34.75 35.32 -5.66
C HIS A 61 34.99 35.34 -4.15
N PHE A 62 35.26 34.19 -3.53
CA PHE A 62 35.54 34.11 -2.11
C PHE A 62 36.85 34.80 -1.73
N MET A 63 37.91 34.68 -2.55
CA MET A 63 39.14 35.45 -2.35
C MET A 63 38.90 36.97 -2.37
N GLN A 64 38.05 37.44 -3.27
CA GLN A 64 37.66 38.86 -3.33
C GLN A 64 36.89 39.26 -2.07
N GLN A 65 35.95 38.44 -1.60
CA GLN A 65 35.23 38.70 -0.35
C GLN A 65 36.17 38.75 0.86
N ASP A 66 37.13 37.83 0.95
CA ASP A 66 38.12 37.80 2.03
C ASP A 66 39.01 39.06 2.00
N SER A 67 39.40 39.51 0.79
CA SER A 67 40.18 40.74 0.63
C SER A 67 39.41 41.98 1.07
N LEU A 68 38.12 42.07 0.72
CA LEU A 68 37.24 43.16 1.16
C LEU A 68 36.98 43.12 2.67
N ALA A 69 36.84 41.92 3.23
CA ALA A 69 36.68 41.71 4.67
C ALA A 69 37.92 42.21 5.43
N ALA A 70 39.13 41.90 4.94
CA ALA A 70 40.37 42.38 5.52
C ALA A 70 40.47 43.91 5.47
N LEU A 71 40.14 44.54 4.34
CA LEU A 71 40.12 46.00 4.21
C LEU A 71 39.13 46.65 5.18
N ALA A 72 37.91 46.12 5.28
CA ALA A 72 36.89 46.63 6.20
C ALA A 72 37.32 46.51 7.68
N LEU A 73 37.98 45.40 8.03
CA LEU A 73 38.51 45.19 9.38
C LEU A 73 39.63 46.18 9.71
N HIS A 74 40.54 46.42 8.76
CA HIS A 74 41.62 47.39 8.94
C HIS A 74 41.10 48.83 9.06
N GLN A 75 40.02 49.18 8.36
CA GLN A 75 39.45 50.53 8.41
C GLN A 75 38.60 50.79 9.66
N THR A 76 37.81 49.81 10.09
CA THR A 76 36.81 50.01 11.17
C THR A 76 37.23 49.44 12.51
N GLY A 77 38.12 48.44 12.53
CA GLY A 77 38.49 47.69 13.74
C GLY A 77 37.37 46.84 14.33
N LEU A 78 36.18 46.79 13.70
CA LEU A 78 34.99 46.14 14.23
C LEU A 78 34.77 44.76 13.57
N SER A 79 34.95 43.69 14.34
CA SER A 79 34.71 42.32 13.90
C SER A 79 33.27 42.04 13.48
N ASP A 80 32.31 42.77 14.05
CA ASP A 80 30.88 42.55 13.82
C ASP A 80 30.46 42.81 12.36
N THR A 81 31.28 43.58 11.61
CA THR A 81 31.05 43.88 10.20
C THR A 81 31.45 42.74 9.25
N LEU A 82 32.29 41.81 9.70
CA LEU A 82 32.84 40.72 8.88
C LEU A 82 31.76 39.73 8.42
N GLY A 83 30.71 39.55 9.22
CA GLY A 83 29.63 38.60 8.92
C GLY A 83 28.94 38.85 7.57
N ILE A 84 28.99 40.09 7.05
CA ILE A 84 28.41 40.45 5.75
C ILE A 84 29.22 39.86 4.59
N TYR A 85 30.55 39.76 4.73
CA TYR A 85 31.44 39.28 3.65
C TYR A 85 31.53 37.76 3.57
N PHE A 86 31.35 37.08 4.71
CA PHE A 86 31.44 35.61 4.76
C PHE A 86 30.08 34.92 4.62
N ARG A 87 28.96 35.66 4.72
CA ARG A 87 27.62 35.12 4.41
C ARG A 87 27.38 35.19 2.91
N THR A 88 27.49 34.07 2.23
CA THR A 88 27.13 33.98 0.82
C THR A 88 25.61 33.77 0.67
N SER A 89 24.91 34.78 0.14
CA SER A 89 23.47 34.63 -0.11
C SER A 89 23.19 33.74 -1.32
N VAL A 90 22.01 33.11 -1.36
CA VAL A 90 21.62 32.28 -2.51
C VAL A 90 21.61 33.11 -3.80
N GLU A 91 21.17 34.36 -3.76
CA GLU A 91 21.11 35.18 -4.97
C GLU A 91 22.50 35.66 -5.45
N GLU A 92 23.50 35.78 -4.56
CA GLU A 92 24.90 36.04 -4.98
C GLU A 92 25.44 34.88 -5.83
N LEU A 93 25.15 33.64 -5.45
CA LEU A 93 25.61 32.46 -6.20
C LEU A 93 24.99 32.38 -7.60
N ARG A 94 23.91 33.10 -7.88
CA ARG A 94 23.24 33.10 -9.19
C ARG A 94 24.11 33.60 -10.33
N SER A 95 24.98 34.57 -10.08
CA SER A 95 25.89 35.12 -11.09
C SER A 95 27.15 34.27 -11.29
N ILE A 96 27.41 33.34 -10.36
CA ILE A 96 28.63 32.52 -10.33
C ILE A 96 28.35 31.13 -10.89
N LEU A 97 27.27 30.50 -10.44
CA LEU A 97 26.83 29.17 -10.87
C LEU A 97 26.20 29.24 -12.27
N SER A 98 26.34 28.18 -13.06
CA SER A 98 25.53 28.05 -14.28
C SER A 98 24.04 27.95 -13.94
N SER A 99 23.16 28.29 -14.90
CA SER A 99 21.70 28.27 -14.69
C SER A 99 21.18 26.94 -14.12
N LEU A 100 21.79 25.82 -14.52
CA LEU A 100 21.43 24.47 -14.07
C LEU A 100 21.99 24.14 -12.68
N GLU A 101 23.25 24.49 -12.42
CA GLU A 101 23.87 24.35 -11.09
C GLU A 101 23.11 25.19 -10.06
N PHE A 102 22.78 26.44 -10.41
CA PHE A 102 21.98 27.33 -9.58
C PHE A 102 20.58 26.76 -9.31
N ASN A 103 19.93 26.19 -10.33
CA ASN A 103 18.63 25.55 -10.18
C ASN A 103 18.66 24.43 -9.14
N ALA A 104 19.63 23.51 -9.26
CA ALA A 104 19.78 22.40 -8.34
C ALA A 104 20.16 22.87 -6.92
N TYR A 105 21.07 23.85 -6.81
CA TYR A 105 21.47 24.43 -5.53
C TYR A 105 20.29 25.09 -4.80
N LYS A 106 19.53 25.93 -5.49
CA LYS A 106 18.40 26.67 -4.92
C LYS A 106 17.29 25.73 -4.43
N LEU A 107 16.99 24.67 -5.18
CA LEU A 107 15.99 23.66 -4.78
C LEU A 107 16.36 22.96 -3.47
N LYS A 108 17.65 22.74 -3.21
CA LYS A 108 18.11 22.12 -1.95
C LYS A 108 18.11 23.12 -0.79
N MET A 109 18.54 24.36 -1.03
CA MET A 109 18.66 25.37 0.03
C MET A 109 17.33 25.99 0.43
N ILE A 110 16.44 26.27 -0.53
CA ILE A 110 15.18 26.98 -0.25
C ILE A 110 14.00 26.29 -0.97
N PRO A 111 13.68 25.03 -0.64
CA PRO A 111 12.67 24.24 -1.37
C PRO A 111 11.26 24.84 -1.31
N ARG A 112 10.89 25.52 -0.21
CA ARG A 112 9.54 26.09 -0.01
C ARG A 112 9.29 27.36 -0.81
N SER A 113 10.35 28.12 -1.09
CA SER A 113 10.29 29.38 -1.84
C SER A 113 10.60 29.19 -3.32
N SER A 114 11.11 28.02 -3.70
CA SER A 114 11.40 27.67 -5.09
C SER A 114 10.12 27.35 -5.87
N SER A 115 10.07 27.83 -7.11
CA SER A 115 9.00 27.52 -8.07
C SER A 115 9.00 26.03 -8.42
N ARG A 116 7.82 25.47 -8.72
CA ARG A 116 7.74 24.11 -9.25
C ARG A 116 8.40 23.96 -10.60
N LEU A 117 8.43 25.01 -11.42
CA LEU A 117 9.08 24.98 -12.74
C LEU A 117 10.55 24.55 -12.63
N ARG A 118 11.23 24.89 -11.52
CA ARG A 118 12.59 24.42 -11.21
C ARG A 118 12.67 22.91 -11.03
N LYS A 119 11.66 22.30 -10.41
CA LYS A 119 11.58 20.84 -10.23
C LYS A 119 11.40 20.12 -11.56
N ILE A 120 10.64 20.71 -12.49
CA ILE A 120 10.51 20.20 -13.86
C ILE A 120 11.88 20.23 -14.55
N VAL A 121 12.61 21.35 -14.43
CA VAL A 121 13.97 21.48 -15.00
C VAL A 121 14.95 20.47 -14.38
N LEU A 122 14.80 20.11 -13.11
CA LEU A 122 15.62 19.09 -12.48
C LEU A 122 15.46 17.70 -13.13
N GLN A 123 14.32 17.45 -13.79
CA GLN A 123 14.04 16.21 -14.51
C GLN A 123 14.25 16.34 -16.03
N LYS A 124 15.01 17.34 -16.49
CA LYS A 124 15.15 17.67 -17.91
C LYS A 124 15.58 16.48 -18.79
N GLU A 125 16.43 15.59 -18.29
CA GLU A 125 16.90 14.40 -19.01
C GLU A 125 15.76 13.40 -19.21
N ALA A 126 15.00 13.10 -18.15
CA ALA A 126 13.87 12.18 -18.19
C ALA A 126 12.71 12.70 -19.05
N LEU A 127 12.55 14.02 -19.11
CA LEU A 127 11.50 14.68 -19.90
C LEU A 127 11.95 15.04 -21.33
N HIS A 128 13.21 14.76 -21.68
CA HIS A 128 13.84 15.16 -22.94
C HIS A 128 13.58 16.63 -23.27
N LEU A 129 13.82 17.54 -22.31
CA LEU A 129 13.60 18.97 -22.52
C LEU A 129 14.66 19.53 -23.47
N THR A 130 14.22 20.39 -24.41
CA THR A 130 15.18 21.12 -25.24
C THR A 130 15.83 22.24 -24.44
N PRO A 131 17.04 22.72 -24.82
CA PRO A 131 17.66 23.86 -24.17
C PRO A 131 16.74 25.09 -24.09
N LYS A 132 15.99 25.38 -25.17
CA LYS A 132 14.99 26.45 -25.20
C LYS A 132 13.88 26.27 -24.15
N GLN A 133 13.40 25.04 -23.96
CA GLN A 133 12.40 24.75 -22.92
C GLN A 133 12.96 24.94 -21.51
N VAL A 134 14.20 24.49 -21.28
CA VAL A 134 14.89 24.68 -20.00
C VAL A 134 15.05 26.17 -19.68
N ASP A 135 15.56 26.96 -20.61
CA ASP A 135 15.77 28.40 -20.40
C ASP A 135 14.45 29.13 -20.14
N HIS A 136 13.40 28.77 -20.89
CA HIS A 136 12.07 29.38 -20.71
C HIS A 136 11.48 29.03 -19.34
N LEU A 137 11.56 27.76 -18.90
CA LEU A 137 11.10 27.34 -17.58
C LEU A 137 11.85 28.05 -16.46
N LEU A 138 13.18 28.19 -16.57
CA LEU A 138 13.99 28.91 -15.58
C LEU A 138 13.63 30.39 -15.52
N LYS A 139 13.46 31.04 -16.67
CA LYS A 139 13.06 32.46 -16.75
C LYS A 139 11.68 32.70 -16.12
N GLU A 140 10.70 31.86 -16.42
CA GLU A 140 9.38 31.95 -15.79
C GLU A 140 9.46 31.64 -14.29
N SER A 141 10.30 30.68 -13.88
CA SER A 141 10.50 30.38 -12.45
C SER A 141 10.99 31.60 -11.66
N ASP A 142 11.93 32.38 -12.22
CA ASP A 142 12.44 33.60 -11.62
C ASP A 142 11.39 34.72 -11.56
N CYS A 143 10.47 34.76 -12.54
CA CYS A 143 9.34 35.68 -12.53
C CYS A 143 8.37 35.32 -11.40
N MET A 144 8.00 34.04 -11.30
CA MET A 144 7.06 33.54 -10.29
C MET A 144 7.58 33.70 -8.87
N GLU A 145 8.85 33.44 -8.64
CA GLU A 145 9.48 33.61 -7.32
C GLU A 145 9.52 35.08 -6.87
N ARG A 146 9.62 36.03 -7.81
CA ARG A 146 9.53 37.47 -7.51
C ARG A 146 8.09 37.89 -7.21
N MET A 147 7.13 37.41 -7.99
CA MET A 147 5.70 37.68 -7.75
C MET A 147 5.21 37.10 -6.42
N LYS A 148 5.69 35.91 -6.02
CA LYS A 148 5.38 35.28 -4.73
C LYS A 148 5.76 36.12 -3.52
N LYS A 149 6.80 36.94 -3.63
CA LYS A 149 7.20 37.87 -2.58
C LYS A 149 6.26 39.08 -2.48
N GLN A 150 5.50 39.37 -3.54
CA GLN A 150 4.72 40.60 -3.68
C GLN A 150 3.20 40.40 -3.55
N LYS A 151 2.67 39.18 -3.79
CA LYS A 151 1.22 38.91 -3.77
C LYS A 151 0.84 37.53 -3.22
N LYS A 152 -0.39 37.42 -2.66
CA LYS A 152 -1.06 36.16 -2.23
C LYS A 152 -1.94 35.54 -3.34
N GLU A 153 -1.59 35.70 -4.61
CA GLU A 153 -2.33 35.06 -5.71
C GLU A 153 -2.08 33.54 -5.73
N ASP A 154 -2.98 32.78 -6.36
CA ASP A 154 -2.81 31.32 -6.55
C ASP A 154 -1.73 31.02 -7.59
N ILE A 155 -0.48 31.18 -7.16
CA ILE A 155 0.72 31.01 -7.97
C ILE A 155 0.81 29.60 -8.55
N ARG A 156 0.18 28.60 -7.93
CA ARG A 156 0.22 27.22 -8.44
C ARG A 156 -0.51 27.06 -9.76
N ALA A 157 -1.72 27.61 -9.87
CA ALA A 157 -2.48 27.56 -11.10
C ALA A 157 -1.78 28.34 -12.23
N ILE A 158 -1.09 29.44 -11.90
CA ILE A 158 -0.30 30.21 -12.86
C ILE A 158 0.93 29.41 -13.32
N GLU A 159 1.70 28.85 -12.39
CA GLU A 159 2.84 27.96 -12.71
C GLU A 159 2.39 26.79 -13.59
N GLN A 160 1.22 26.21 -13.31
CA GLN A 160 0.64 25.13 -14.09
C GLN A 160 0.42 25.54 -15.55
N ARG A 161 -0.28 26.67 -15.77
CA ARG A 161 -0.57 27.16 -17.14
C ARG A 161 0.71 27.52 -17.89
N LYS A 162 1.71 28.05 -17.19
CA LYS A 162 3.03 28.36 -17.78
C LYS A 162 3.77 27.09 -18.18
N ALA A 163 3.84 26.10 -17.30
CA ALA A 163 4.44 24.81 -17.63
C ALA A 163 3.76 24.17 -18.84
N ASP A 164 2.43 24.16 -18.87
CA ASP A 164 1.64 23.58 -19.97
C ASP A 164 1.83 24.33 -21.30
N SER A 165 2.04 25.64 -21.28
CA SER A 165 2.39 26.40 -22.50
C SER A 165 3.80 26.16 -23.04
N ILE A 166 4.72 25.70 -22.19
CA ILE A 166 6.14 25.49 -22.54
C ILE A 166 6.40 24.03 -22.93
N LEU A 167 5.71 23.11 -22.25
CA LEU A 167 5.82 21.67 -22.43
C LEU A 167 4.72 21.16 -23.36
N THR A 168 4.94 20.00 -23.97
CA THR A 168 3.81 19.26 -24.52
C THR A 168 3.06 18.59 -23.38
N HIS A 169 1.75 18.39 -23.55
CA HIS A 169 0.93 17.69 -22.55
C HIS A 169 1.53 16.34 -22.15
N ALA A 170 2.05 15.57 -23.11
CA ALA A 170 2.72 14.29 -22.87
C ALA A 170 3.94 14.43 -21.94
N LYS A 171 4.84 15.40 -22.20
CA LYS A 171 6.01 15.65 -21.33
C LYS A 171 5.56 16.05 -19.93
N TYR A 172 4.48 16.81 -19.81
CA TYR A 172 4.04 17.24 -18.49
C TYR A 172 3.44 16.08 -17.69
N LEU A 173 2.66 15.19 -18.32
CA LEU A 173 2.21 13.96 -17.67
C LEU A 173 3.38 13.08 -17.22
N THR A 174 4.43 12.92 -18.04
CA THR A 174 5.65 12.18 -17.65
C THR A 174 6.30 12.78 -16.40
N TYR A 175 6.32 14.10 -16.25
CA TYR A 175 6.81 14.73 -15.01
C TYR A 175 6.00 14.32 -13.79
N TYR A 176 4.67 14.25 -13.90
CA TYR A 176 3.82 13.79 -12.80
C TYR A 176 3.96 12.31 -12.51
N GLU A 177 4.23 11.47 -13.51
CA GLU A 177 4.56 10.05 -13.31
C GLU A 177 5.85 9.91 -12.48
N GLN A 178 6.89 10.69 -12.80
CA GLN A 178 8.15 10.72 -12.05
C GLN A 178 7.95 11.27 -10.63
N GLU A 179 7.21 12.37 -10.47
CA GLU A 179 6.93 12.96 -9.16
C GLU A 179 6.17 11.99 -8.25
N ASN A 180 5.27 11.17 -8.80
CA ASN A 180 4.48 10.19 -8.05
C ASN A 180 5.10 8.79 -7.99
N GLN A 181 6.24 8.55 -8.63
CA GLN A 181 6.82 7.21 -8.82
C GLN A 181 6.96 6.41 -7.52
N GLU A 182 7.49 7.03 -6.45
CA GLU A 182 7.67 6.38 -5.16
C GLU A 182 6.33 6.01 -4.51
N LYS A 183 5.36 6.93 -4.56
CA LYS A 183 4.01 6.72 -4.04
C LYS A 183 3.31 5.60 -4.79
N THR A 184 3.35 5.62 -6.13
CA THR A 184 2.84 4.57 -7.01
C THR A 184 3.46 3.22 -6.68
N SER A 185 4.79 3.16 -6.54
CA SER A 185 5.51 1.93 -6.18
C SER A 185 5.07 1.37 -4.83
N LYS A 186 4.90 2.23 -3.81
CA LYS A 186 4.40 1.81 -2.48
C LYS A 186 2.97 1.28 -2.55
N THR A 187 2.08 1.96 -3.27
CA THR A 187 0.69 1.53 -3.47
C THR A 187 0.62 0.16 -4.14
N VAL A 188 1.34 -0.03 -5.24
CA VAL A 188 1.34 -1.30 -6.01
C VAL A 188 1.95 -2.45 -5.18
N LYS A 189 3.04 -2.20 -4.44
CA LYS A 189 3.60 -3.21 -3.53
C LYS A 189 2.61 -3.63 -2.44
N LYS A 190 1.84 -2.68 -1.89
CA LYS A 190 0.77 -2.98 -0.93
C LYS A 190 -0.32 -3.83 -1.59
N TRP A 191 -0.76 -3.49 -2.80
CA TRP A 191 -1.72 -4.27 -3.55
C TRP A 191 -1.26 -5.71 -3.80
N LEU A 192 -0.02 -5.91 -4.26
CA LEU A 192 0.55 -7.24 -4.48
C LEU A 192 0.64 -8.05 -3.18
N THR A 193 1.00 -7.40 -2.07
CA THR A 193 1.05 -8.04 -0.75
C THR A 193 -0.35 -8.48 -0.31
N ASP A 194 -1.34 -7.61 -0.47
CA ASP A 194 -2.73 -7.90 -0.12
C ASP A 194 -3.31 -9.02 -0.98
N LEU A 195 -3.04 -9.02 -2.29
CA LEU A 195 -3.46 -10.09 -3.21
C LEU A 195 -2.88 -11.44 -2.81
N LYS A 196 -1.57 -11.48 -2.51
CA LYS A 196 -0.89 -12.71 -2.10
C LYS A 196 -1.39 -13.22 -0.76
N ARG A 197 -1.50 -12.35 0.24
CA ARG A 197 -1.93 -12.70 1.61
C ARG A 197 -3.35 -13.26 1.65
N ASN A 198 -4.22 -12.81 0.74
CA ASN A 198 -5.64 -13.16 0.72
C ASN A 198 -6.01 -14.18 -0.35
N TYR A 199 -5.03 -14.87 -0.98
CA TYR A 199 -5.29 -15.90 -1.99
C TYR A 199 -6.15 -15.39 -3.17
N LEU A 200 -5.91 -14.15 -3.61
CA LEU A 200 -6.63 -13.51 -4.72
C LEU A 200 -5.84 -13.48 -6.03
N MET A 201 -4.57 -13.90 -6.00
CA MET A 201 -3.73 -13.98 -7.19
C MET A 201 -4.18 -15.11 -8.11
N ARG A 202 -4.11 -14.86 -9.43
CA ARG A 202 -4.38 -15.88 -10.45
C ARG A 202 -3.33 -16.98 -10.43
N ALA A 203 -3.74 -18.21 -10.75
CA ALA A 203 -2.85 -19.38 -10.70
C ALA A 203 -1.61 -19.27 -11.62
N ASP A 204 -1.73 -18.56 -12.75
CA ASP A 204 -0.69 -18.36 -13.77
C ASP A 204 0.18 -17.10 -13.56
N MET A 205 -0.19 -16.26 -12.60
CA MET A 205 0.42 -14.96 -12.34
C MET A 205 1.20 -14.95 -11.03
N ASP A 206 2.41 -14.39 -11.07
CA ASP A 206 3.17 -14.06 -9.88
C ASP A 206 3.23 -12.55 -9.66
N SER A 207 3.81 -12.14 -8.53
CA SER A 207 3.94 -10.72 -8.18
C SER A 207 4.81 -9.95 -9.16
N ALA A 208 5.74 -10.61 -9.87
CA ALA A 208 6.60 -9.96 -10.84
C ALA A 208 5.84 -9.66 -12.13
N LYS A 209 5.03 -10.61 -12.61
CA LYS A 209 4.17 -10.43 -13.80
C LYS A 209 3.08 -9.37 -13.58
N LEU A 210 2.54 -9.26 -12.37
CA LEU A 210 1.50 -8.28 -12.05
C LEU A 210 2.03 -6.88 -11.75
N TYR A 211 3.30 -6.72 -11.38
CA TYR A 211 3.83 -5.42 -10.98
C TYR A 211 3.73 -4.38 -12.09
N GLN A 212 4.22 -4.68 -13.29
CA GLN A 212 4.27 -3.69 -14.38
C GLN A 212 2.89 -3.21 -14.85
N PRO A 213 1.89 -4.08 -15.10
CA PRO A 213 0.54 -3.62 -15.45
C PRO A 213 -0.10 -2.76 -14.37
N LEU A 214 0.03 -3.15 -13.09
CA LEU A 214 -0.54 -2.39 -11.98
C LEU A 214 0.19 -1.06 -11.75
N PHE A 215 1.51 -1.06 -11.91
CA PHE A 215 2.33 0.15 -11.81
C PHE A 215 1.97 1.15 -12.90
N ARG A 216 1.83 0.69 -14.14
CA ARG A 216 1.42 1.54 -15.26
C ARG A 216 0.05 2.16 -15.01
N PHE A 217 -0.94 1.36 -14.65
CA PHE A 217 -2.29 1.84 -14.35
C PHE A 217 -2.30 2.92 -13.24
N GLU A 218 -1.68 2.64 -12.10
CA GLU A 218 -1.64 3.60 -10.97
C GLU A 218 -0.80 4.84 -11.31
N SER A 219 0.27 4.69 -12.09
CA SER A 219 1.11 5.80 -12.55
C SER A 219 0.32 6.77 -13.43
N GLU A 220 -0.34 6.24 -14.46
CA GLU A 220 -1.16 7.04 -15.40
C GLU A 220 -2.31 7.74 -14.65
N GLN A 221 -2.99 7.02 -13.74
CA GLN A 221 -4.06 7.58 -12.90
C GLN A 221 -3.56 8.72 -11.98
N GLN A 222 -2.49 8.48 -11.22
CA GLN A 222 -1.95 9.51 -10.31
C GLN A 222 -1.44 10.72 -11.09
N ALA A 223 -0.85 10.50 -12.27
CA ALA A 223 -0.32 11.58 -13.09
C ALA A 223 -1.43 12.51 -13.58
N ILE A 224 -2.49 11.96 -14.18
CA ILE A 224 -3.58 12.78 -14.72
C ILE A 224 -4.37 13.50 -13.63
N ILE A 225 -4.62 12.83 -12.47
CA ILE A 225 -5.33 13.44 -11.35
C ILE A 225 -4.50 14.58 -10.76
N SER A 226 -3.19 14.38 -10.62
CA SER A 226 -2.28 15.42 -10.10
C SER A 226 -2.19 16.61 -11.05
N TYR A 227 -2.15 16.35 -12.37
CA TYR A 227 -2.20 17.38 -13.40
C TYR A 227 -3.43 18.28 -13.28
N TRP A 228 -4.63 17.69 -13.28
CA TRP A 228 -5.87 18.49 -13.19
C TRP A 228 -6.07 19.15 -11.82
N LYS A 229 -5.57 18.52 -10.76
CA LYS A 229 -5.57 19.11 -9.42
C LYS A 229 -4.80 20.41 -9.36
N ASP A 230 -3.61 20.47 -9.95
CA ASP A 230 -2.82 21.70 -9.96
C ASP A 230 -3.33 22.72 -10.97
N TYR A 231 -4.05 22.28 -12.01
CA TYR A 231 -4.78 23.16 -12.91
C TYR A 231 -6.01 23.81 -12.25
N GLY A 232 -6.58 23.15 -11.23
CA GLY A 232 -7.77 23.61 -10.52
C GLY A 232 -9.10 23.20 -11.18
N ASP A 233 -9.06 22.29 -12.16
CA ASP A 233 -10.25 21.83 -12.88
C ASP A 233 -10.89 20.64 -12.18
N LYS A 234 -11.92 20.90 -11.37
CA LYS A 234 -12.62 19.87 -10.59
C LYS A 234 -13.42 18.90 -11.46
N GLU A 235 -13.94 19.34 -12.60
CA GLU A 235 -14.74 18.48 -13.47
C GLU A 235 -13.84 17.49 -14.20
N LYS A 236 -12.69 17.94 -14.70
CA LYS A 236 -11.67 17.05 -15.30
C LYS A 236 -11.15 16.00 -14.31
N ILE A 237 -11.02 16.35 -13.03
CA ILE A 237 -10.65 15.38 -11.98
C ILE A 237 -11.73 14.29 -11.85
N LYS A 238 -13.02 14.66 -11.82
CA LYS A 238 -14.12 13.69 -11.73
C LYS A 238 -14.19 12.81 -12.97
N GLU A 239 -14.04 13.39 -14.17
CA GLU A 239 -13.99 12.66 -15.44
C GLU A 239 -12.85 11.63 -15.43
N ALA A 240 -11.65 12.04 -15.02
CA ALA A 240 -10.51 11.14 -14.89
C ALA A 240 -10.77 10.03 -13.87
N GLN A 241 -11.31 10.36 -12.70
CA GLN A 241 -11.66 9.35 -11.69
C GLN A 241 -12.66 8.32 -12.22
N ALA A 242 -13.71 8.75 -12.92
CA ALA A 242 -14.69 7.85 -13.52
C ALA A 242 -14.06 6.97 -14.61
N HIS A 243 -13.17 7.54 -15.44
CA HIS A 243 -12.45 6.80 -16.47
C HIS A 243 -11.56 5.69 -15.91
N TYR A 244 -10.73 6.00 -14.92
CA TYR A 244 -9.84 5.00 -14.29
C TYR A 244 -10.58 4.03 -13.38
N GLU A 245 -11.74 4.40 -12.83
CA GLU A 245 -12.64 3.45 -12.16
C GLU A 245 -13.16 2.39 -13.14
N ALA A 246 -13.54 2.81 -14.36
CA ALA A 246 -14.01 1.88 -15.40
C ALA A 246 -12.88 0.98 -15.96
N LEU A 247 -11.66 1.50 -16.06
CA LEU A 247 -10.48 0.75 -16.52
C LEU A 247 -9.75 -0.01 -15.39
N LYS A 248 -10.27 0.02 -14.16
CA LYS A 248 -9.61 -0.55 -12.99
C LYS A 248 -9.23 -2.02 -13.22
N PRO A 249 -7.96 -2.43 -13.01
CA PRO A 249 -7.55 -3.81 -13.20
C PRO A 249 -8.36 -4.76 -12.32
N ARG A 250 -8.72 -5.92 -12.89
CA ARG A 250 -9.53 -6.95 -12.19
C ARG A 250 -8.92 -7.34 -10.85
N ASP A 251 -7.60 -7.49 -10.77
CA ASP A 251 -6.90 -7.83 -9.53
C ASP A 251 -7.16 -6.78 -8.42
N VAL A 252 -7.17 -5.49 -8.77
CA VAL A 252 -7.47 -4.40 -7.82
C VAL A 252 -8.93 -4.45 -7.39
N GLN A 253 -9.86 -4.65 -8.34
CA GLN A 253 -11.29 -4.78 -8.05
C GLN A 253 -11.57 -5.94 -7.07
N ARG A 254 -10.97 -7.12 -7.31
CA ARG A 254 -11.11 -8.29 -6.44
C ARG A 254 -10.69 -7.98 -5.00
N MET A 255 -9.56 -7.30 -4.85
CA MET A 255 -9.01 -6.92 -3.54
C MET A 255 -9.90 -5.91 -2.82
N GLU A 256 -10.45 -4.92 -3.53
CA GLU A 256 -11.36 -3.92 -2.95
C GLU A 256 -12.64 -4.57 -2.43
N ILE A 257 -13.26 -5.46 -3.24
CA ILE A 257 -14.44 -6.23 -2.83
C ILE A 257 -14.10 -7.11 -1.63
N TYR A 258 -12.99 -7.86 -1.69
CA TYR A 258 -12.58 -8.75 -0.60
C TYR A 258 -12.37 -8.00 0.73
N LYS A 259 -11.80 -6.79 0.70
CA LYS A 259 -11.62 -5.95 1.90
C LYS A 259 -12.93 -5.51 2.53
N GLN A 260 -14.01 -5.44 1.75
CA GLN A 260 -15.34 -5.11 2.23
C GLN A 260 -16.08 -6.32 2.81
N LEU A 261 -15.61 -7.55 2.59
CA LEU A 261 -16.24 -8.76 3.09
C LEU A 261 -16.16 -8.84 4.62
N PRO A 262 -17.29 -9.04 5.33
CA PRO A 262 -17.28 -9.22 6.77
C PRO A 262 -16.53 -10.50 7.16
N SER A 263 -16.04 -10.56 8.40
CA SER A 263 -15.29 -11.74 8.90
C SER A 263 -16.12 -13.02 8.92
N TRP A 264 -17.45 -12.91 8.99
CA TRP A 264 -18.36 -14.05 8.94
C TRP A 264 -18.71 -14.51 7.52
N SER A 265 -18.29 -13.79 6.48
CA SER A 265 -18.66 -14.05 5.09
C SER A 265 -18.23 -15.43 4.64
N MET A 266 -19.16 -16.18 4.05
CA MET A 266 -18.86 -17.47 3.44
C MET A 266 -17.99 -17.32 2.19
N ILE A 267 -18.20 -16.27 1.39
CA ILE A 267 -17.36 -15.97 0.22
C ILE A 267 -15.89 -15.87 0.65
N ARG A 268 -15.63 -15.21 1.78
CA ARG A 268 -14.28 -15.07 2.32
C ARG A 268 -13.66 -16.41 2.70
N GLU A 269 -14.42 -17.28 3.37
CA GLU A 269 -13.97 -18.62 3.76
C GLU A 269 -13.65 -19.49 2.53
N VAL A 270 -14.51 -19.42 1.51
CA VAL A 270 -14.32 -20.12 0.23
C VAL A 270 -13.01 -19.71 -0.42
N ILE A 271 -12.72 -18.40 -0.48
CA ILE A 271 -11.48 -17.86 -1.06
C ILE A 271 -10.25 -18.33 -0.27
N LEU A 272 -10.29 -18.27 1.07
CA LEU A 272 -9.17 -18.69 1.93
C LEU A 272 -8.85 -20.19 1.81
N LYS A 273 -9.82 -21.02 1.43
CA LYS A 273 -9.68 -22.48 1.33
C LYS A 273 -9.60 -22.99 -0.10
N ARG A 274 -9.57 -22.10 -1.11
CA ARG A 274 -9.67 -22.43 -2.55
C ARG A 274 -8.74 -23.57 -2.98
N ASP A 275 -7.52 -23.62 -2.45
CA ASP A 275 -6.46 -24.56 -2.85
C ASP A 275 -6.43 -25.86 -2.03
N THR A 276 -7.23 -25.99 -0.97
CA THR A 276 -7.09 -27.07 0.04
C THR A 276 -8.25 -28.06 0.08
N LEU A 277 -9.35 -27.78 -0.58
CA LEU A 277 -10.60 -28.55 -0.45
C LEU A 277 -11.14 -29.10 -1.78
N SER A 278 -10.29 -29.23 -2.80
CA SER A 278 -10.72 -29.56 -4.17
C SER A 278 -11.85 -28.66 -4.67
N LEU A 279 -11.94 -27.43 -4.12
CA LEU A 279 -12.91 -26.44 -4.55
C LEU A 279 -12.62 -26.01 -5.99
N ASN A 280 -11.35 -26.12 -6.42
CA ASN A 280 -10.85 -25.86 -7.78
C ASN A 280 -11.57 -24.68 -8.39
N LEU A 281 -11.59 -23.57 -7.65
CA LEU A 281 -12.27 -22.35 -8.08
C LEU A 281 -11.46 -21.81 -9.24
N ASP A 282 -12.00 -21.99 -10.44
CA ASP A 282 -11.50 -21.27 -11.60
C ASP A 282 -11.69 -19.75 -11.40
N GLU A 283 -10.98 -18.98 -12.20
CA GLU A 283 -10.98 -17.51 -12.11
C GLU A 283 -12.36 -16.89 -12.31
N ASN A 284 -13.20 -17.48 -13.17
CA ASN A 284 -14.55 -16.99 -13.40
C ASN A 284 -15.44 -17.27 -12.19
N THR A 285 -15.29 -18.43 -11.55
CA THR A 285 -16.00 -18.76 -10.31
C THR A 285 -15.61 -17.79 -9.19
N LEU A 286 -14.31 -17.44 -9.06
CA LEU A 286 -13.85 -16.43 -8.10
C LEU A 286 -14.46 -15.05 -8.36
N ASP A 287 -14.43 -14.60 -9.62
CA ASP A 287 -15.02 -13.31 -10.02
C ASP A 287 -16.54 -13.29 -9.77
N THR A 288 -17.22 -14.39 -10.08
CA THR A 288 -18.67 -14.53 -9.84
C THR A 288 -18.97 -14.44 -8.36
N LEU A 289 -18.21 -15.14 -7.50
CA LEU A 289 -18.38 -15.07 -6.04
C LEU A 289 -18.19 -13.65 -5.50
N LEU A 290 -17.15 -12.96 -5.94
CA LEU A 290 -16.90 -11.58 -5.51
C LEU A 290 -17.99 -10.63 -6.03
N ALA A 291 -18.47 -10.81 -7.27
CA ALA A 291 -19.60 -10.06 -7.80
C ALA A 291 -20.91 -10.34 -7.04
N THR A 292 -21.12 -11.56 -6.56
CA THR A 292 -22.27 -11.92 -5.71
C THR A 292 -22.33 -11.09 -4.44
N TYR A 293 -21.19 -10.67 -3.88
CA TYR A 293 -21.20 -9.78 -2.71
C TYR A 293 -21.86 -8.43 -3.01
N ASN A 294 -21.63 -7.86 -4.19
CA ASN A 294 -22.30 -6.62 -4.62
C ASN A 294 -23.82 -6.84 -4.78
N THR A 295 -24.23 -8.00 -5.30
CA THR A 295 -25.64 -8.39 -5.36
C THR A 295 -26.25 -8.54 -3.97
N TYR A 296 -25.53 -9.18 -3.04
CA TYR A 296 -25.92 -9.29 -1.64
C TYR A 296 -26.15 -7.90 -1.01
N LEU A 297 -25.24 -6.94 -1.22
CA LEU A 297 -25.41 -5.58 -0.71
C LEU A 297 -26.69 -4.91 -1.23
N LYS A 298 -26.99 -5.06 -2.52
CA LYS A 298 -28.22 -4.52 -3.13
C LYS A 298 -29.48 -5.17 -2.56
N VAL A 299 -29.53 -6.51 -2.50
CA VAL A 299 -30.70 -7.25 -1.97
C VAL A 299 -30.89 -6.95 -0.49
N ARG A 300 -29.81 -6.86 0.28
CA ARG A 300 -29.84 -6.47 1.70
C ARG A 300 -30.45 -5.10 1.90
N GLN A 301 -30.08 -4.11 1.09
CA GLN A 301 -30.66 -2.76 1.15
C GLN A 301 -32.15 -2.78 0.83
N GLN A 302 -32.57 -3.51 -0.21
CA GLN A 302 -33.98 -3.66 -0.57
C GLN A 302 -34.81 -4.30 0.54
N LYS A 303 -34.31 -5.39 1.15
CA LYS A 303 -34.99 -6.05 2.28
C LYS A 303 -35.10 -5.16 3.50
N LYS A 304 -34.04 -4.39 3.80
CA LYS A 304 -34.08 -3.39 4.87
C LYS A 304 -35.11 -2.30 4.61
N ALA A 305 -35.21 -1.80 3.37
CA ALA A 305 -36.22 -0.82 2.98
C ALA A 305 -37.65 -1.36 3.16
N LYS A 306 -37.87 -2.65 2.89
CA LYS A 306 -39.14 -3.36 3.09
C LYS A 306 -39.40 -3.83 4.53
N LYS A 307 -38.45 -3.61 5.46
CA LYS A 307 -38.48 -4.11 6.85
C LYS A 307 -38.68 -5.64 6.96
N GLU A 308 -38.21 -6.39 5.97
CA GLU A 308 -38.26 -7.85 6.00
C GLU A 308 -37.25 -8.40 7.04
N LYS A 309 -37.64 -9.46 7.76
CA LYS A 309 -36.71 -10.18 8.64
C LYS A 309 -35.87 -11.16 7.81
N PHE A 310 -34.56 -11.11 7.96
CA PHE A 310 -33.64 -12.04 7.30
C PHE A 310 -32.35 -12.22 8.11
N SER A 311 -31.65 -13.34 7.89
CA SER A 311 -30.28 -13.55 8.35
C SER A 311 -29.32 -13.01 7.29
N ASP A 312 -28.37 -12.15 7.68
CA ASP A 312 -27.31 -11.66 6.77
C ASP A 312 -26.51 -12.85 6.21
N ARG A 313 -26.15 -13.82 7.06
CA ARG A 313 -25.44 -15.06 6.66
C ARG A 313 -26.30 -15.95 5.75
N GLY A 314 -27.57 -16.10 6.08
CA GLY A 314 -28.51 -16.92 5.30
C GLY A 314 -28.76 -16.32 3.91
N LEU A 315 -28.85 -14.99 3.83
CA LEU A 315 -29.00 -14.28 2.56
C LEU A 315 -27.77 -14.43 1.67
N GLU A 316 -26.56 -14.24 2.22
CA GLU A 316 -25.32 -14.48 1.48
C GLU A 316 -25.23 -15.95 1.03
N CYS A 317 -25.51 -16.90 1.93
CA CYS A 317 -25.50 -18.33 1.63
C CYS A 317 -26.44 -18.68 0.47
N LYS A 318 -27.67 -18.18 0.49
CA LYS A 318 -28.65 -18.39 -0.59
C LYS A 318 -28.15 -17.92 -1.95
N LEU A 319 -27.39 -16.83 -1.99
CA LEU A 319 -26.87 -16.26 -3.23
C LEU A 319 -25.63 -17.01 -3.76
N ILE A 320 -24.85 -17.66 -2.89
CA ILE A 320 -23.65 -18.42 -3.30
C ILE A 320 -23.95 -19.89 -3.65
N VAL A 321 -25.06 -20.46 -3.14
CA VAL A 321 -25.45 -21.86 -3.42
C VAL A 321 -25.51 -22.19 -4.91
N PRO A 322 -26.05 -21.33 -5.80
CA PRO A 322 -26.03 -21.59 -7.24
C PRO A 322 -24.64 -21.67 -7.86
N ILE A 323 -23.62 -21.10 -7.21
CA ILE A 323 -22.23 -21.04 -7.71
C ILE A 323 -21.41 -22.23 -7.21
N LEU A 324 -21.54 -22.54 -5.92
CA LEU A 324 -20.71 -23.57 -5.27
C LEU A 324 -21.43 -24.90 -5.08
N THR A 325 -22.76 -24.96 -5.18
CA THR A 325 -23.63 -26.06 -4.72
C THR A 325 -23.61 -26.26 -3.20
N MET A 326 -24.67 -26.86 -2.66
CA MET A 326 -24.75 -27.17 -1.22
C MET A 326 -23.65 -28.16 -0.78
N GLU A 327 -23.32 -29.15 -1.61
CA GLU A 327 -22.32 -30.18 -1.29
C GLU A 327 -20.93 -29.57 -1.03
N ARG A 328 -20.51 -28.58 -1.84
CA ARG A 328 -19.20 -27.93 -1.62
C ARG A 328 -19.23 -27.03 -0.38
N ILE A 329 -20.37 -26.41 -0.08
CA ILE A 329 -20.54 -25.62 1.15
C ILE A 329 -20.46 -26.54 2.37
N ASP A 330 -21.09 -27.71 2.33
CA ASP A 330 -20.98 -28.71 3.41
C ASP A 330 -19.53 -29.18 3.62
N LYS A 331 -18.81 -29.49 2.53
CA LYS A 331 -17.37 -29.84 2.61
C LYS A 331 -16.54 -28.72 3.25
N LEU A 332 -16.85 -27.46 2.94
CA LEU A 332 -16.19 -26.31 3.55
C LEU A 332 -16.50 -26.20 5.05
N LEU A 333 -17.77 -26.38 5.46
CA LEU A 333 -18.17 -26.34 6.87
C LEU A 333 -17.51 -27.45 7.67
N VAL A 334 -17.48 -28.67 7.13
CA VAL A 334 -16.76 -29.82 7.71
C VAL A 334 -15.30 -29.48 7.93
N ALA A 335 -14.61 -28.95 6.91
CA ALA A 335 -13.20 -28.59 7.03
C ALA A 335 -12.96 -27.46 8.05
N LYS A 336 -13.85 -26.48 8.11
CA LYS A 336 -13.79 -25.37 9.09
C LYS A 336 -13.95 -25.86 10.53
N ARG A 337 -14.80 -26.87 10.75
CA ARG A 337 -15.17 -27.35 12.09
C ARG A 337 -14.34 -28.53 12.60
N ARG A 338 -13.61 -29.23 11.73
CA ARG A 338 -12.82 -30.42 12.09
C ARG A 338 -11.89 -30.22 13.29
N ILE A 339 -11.05 -29.17 13.29
CA ILE A 339 -10.11 -28.91 14.39
C ILE A 339 -10.85 -28.64 15.71
N GLN A 340 -11.99 -27.95 15.66
CA GLN A 340 -12.77 -27.66 16.85
C GLN A 340 -13.47 -28.93 17.39
N ALA A 341 -14.00 -29.76 16.50
CA ALA A 341 -14.59 -31.04 16.85
C ALA A 341 -13.57 -31.99 17.51
N GLU A 342 -12.36 -32.09 16.94
CA GLU A 342 -11.25 -32.87 17.54
C GLU A 342 -10.89 -32.34 18.93
N LYS A 343 -10.82 -31.02 19.12
CA LYS A 343 -10.57 -30.41 20.44
C LYS A 343 -11.70 -30.70 21.44
N ASN A 344 -12.96 -30.65 21.02
CA ASN A 344 -14.10 -30.96 21.88
C ASN A 344 -14.09 -32.44 22.29
N ALA A 345 -13.84 -33.34 21.33
CA ALA A 345 -13.71 -34.78 21.60
C ALA A 345 -12.56 -35.07 22.57
N LEU A 346 -11.38 -34.48 22.35
CA LEU A 346 -10.22 -34.60 23.25
C LEU A 346 -10.54 -34.14 24.68
N LYS A 347 -11.27 -33.03 24.85
CA LYS A 347 -11.68 -32.54 26.18
C LYS A 347 -12.60 -33.50 26.92
N ARG A 348 -13.36 -34.35 26.21
CA ARG A 348 -14.27 -35.32 26.82
C ARG A 348 -13.55 -36.58 27.32
N ILE A 349 -12.39 -36.93 26.77
CA ILE A 349 -11.68 -38.17 27.14
C ILE A 349 -11.34 -38.26 28.64
N PRO A 350 -10.73 -37.25 29.29
CA PRO A 350 -10.41 -37.35 30.72
C PRO A 350 -11.65 -37.53 31.60
N VAL A 351 -12.79 -36.96 31.19
CA VAL A 351 -14.07 -37.15 31.89
C VAL A 351 -14.54 -38.58 31.76
N LEU A 352 -14.46 -39.16 30.56
CA LEU A 352 -14.83 -40.56 30.33
C LEU A 352 -13.91 -41.54 31.04
N GLU A 353 -12.61 -41.26 31.12
CA GLU A 353 -11.64 -42.03 31.91
C GLU A 353 -12.00 -42.02 33.41
N LYS A 354 -12.41 -40.87 33.95
CA LYS A 354 -12.85 -40.74 35.36
C LYS A 354 -14.05 -41.62 35.69
N TYR A 355 -14.97 -41.82 34.74
CA TYR A 355 -16.15 -42.66 34.91
C TYR A 355 -15.94 -44.11 34.44
N GLU A 356 -14.69 -44.50 34.15
CA GLU A 356 -14.30 -45.84 33.68
C GLU A 356 -15.00 -46.25 32.37
N LEU A 357 -15.41 -45.28 31.56
CA LEU A 357 -16.07 -45.49 30.27
C LEU A 357 -15.05 -45.60 29.11
N VAL A 358 -13.80 -45.20 29.36
CA VAL A 358 -12.68 -45.28 28.42
C VAL A 358 -11.49 -45.93 29.12
N ASN A 359 -10.82 -46.83 28.42
CA ASN A 359 -9.55 -47.45 28.82
C ASN A 359 -8.57 -47.44 27.64
N ASN A 360 -7.32 -47.86 27.87
CA ASN A 360 -6.28 -47.83 26.82
C ASN A 360 -6.62 -48.68 25.58
N SER A 361 -7.47 -49.71 25.71
CA SER A 361 -7.84 -50.59 24.60
C SER A 361 -8.92 -50.01 23.68
N ASN A 362 -9.88 -49.24 24.20
CA ASN A 362 -11.00 -48.67 23.43
C ASN A 362 -10.86 -47.16 23.15
N ARG A 363 -9.85 -46.49 23.74
CA ARG A 363 -9.63 -45.04 23.63
C ARG A 363 -9.60 -44.52 22.20
N LYS A 364 -8.96 -45.25 21.27
CA LYS A 364 -8.82 -44.81 19.88
C LYS A 364 -10.16 -44.81 19.13
N ASP A 365 -10.95 -45.85 19.31
CA ASP A 365 -12.24 -45.99 18.65
C ASP A 365 -13.26 -45.01 19.23
N ILE A 366 -13.28 -44.85 20.56
CA ILE A 366 -14.11 -43.84 21.23
C ILE A 366 -13.69 -42.43 20.81
N MET A 367 -12.40 -42.14 20.72
CA MET A 367 -11.94 -40.84 20.22
C MET A 367 -12.46 -40.54 18.81
N LYS A 368 -12.40 -41.54 17.92
CA LYS A 368 -12.91 -41.39 16.55
C LYS A 368 -14.42 -41.16 16.55
N GLU A 369 -15.19 -41.98 17.27
CA GLU A 369 -16.64 -41.85 17.38
C GLU A 369 -17.06 -40.47 17.93
N LEU A 370 -16.39 -40.00 18.98
CA LEU A 370 -16.61 -38.68 19.56
C LEU A 370 -16.26 -37.56 18.58
N THR A 371 -15.16 -37.69 17.84
CA THR A 371 -14.75 -36.70 16.84
C THR A 371 -15.77 -36.60 15.71
N ASP A 372 -16.24 -37.74 15.19
CA ASP A 372 -17.25 -37.80 14.13
C ASP A 372 -18.60 -37.21 14.60
N TYR A 373 -19.01 -37.50 15.84
CA TYR A 373 -20.20 -36.93 16.45
C TYR A 373 -20.10 -35.41 16.65
N GLU A 374 -19.02 -34.93 17.29
CA GLU A 374 -18.78 -33.51 17.51
C GLU A 374 -18.71 -32.74 16.19
N LEU A 375 -18.14 -33.35 15.14
CA LEU A 375 -18.08 -32.76 13.81
C LEU A 375 -19.48 -32.59 13.20
N LYS A 376 -20.32 -33.62 13.24
CA LYS A 376 -21.72 -33.52 12.79
C LYS A 376 -22.49 -32.46 13.58
N LEU A 377 -22.29 -32.41 14.89
CA LEU A 377 -22.96 -31.46 15.78
C LEU A 377 -22.55 -30.00 15.47
N GLU A 378 -21.25 -29.74 15.33
CA GLU A 378 -20.72 -28.41 14.99
C GLU A 378 -21.17 -27.92 13.61
N VAL A 379 -21.23 -28.82 12.61
CA VAL A 379 -21.74 -28.49 11.26
C VAL A 379 -23.23 -28.18 11.31
N ALA A 380 -24.04 -29.00 11.98
CA ALA A 380 -25.48 -28.74 12.13
C ALA A 380 -25.75 -27.42 12.88
N GLN A 381 -24.97 -27.12 13.92
CA GLN A 381 -25.06 -25.86 14.64
C GLN A 381 -24.69 -24.66 13.76
N GLU A 382 -23.71 -24.79 12.86
CA GLU A 382 -23.42 -23.70 11.92
C GLU A 382 -24.52 -23.48 10.88
N TRP A 383 -25.16 -24.54 10.39
CA TRP A 383 -26.31 -24.37 9.52
C TRP A 383 -27.43 -23.58 10.18
N VAL A 384 -27.70 -23.82 11.47
CA VAL A 384 -28.66 -23.03 12.27
C VAL A 384 -28.21 -21.57 12.43
N ASN A 385 -26.91 -21.31 12.62
CA ASN A 385 -26.37 -19.96 12.74
C ASN A 385 -26.38 -19.19 11.40
N ILE A 386 -26.22 -19.89 10.28
CA ILE A 386 -26.36 -19.33 8.93
C ILE A 386 -27.82 -18.96 8.71
N GLU A 387 -28.72 -19.91 8.90
CA GLU A 387 -30.16 -19.70 8.77
C GLU A 387 -30.94 -20.58 9.75
N ARG A 388 -31.67 -19.95 10.66
CA ARG A 388 -32.52 -20.64 11.64
C ARG A 388 -33.85 -21.08 11.02
N SER A 389 -33.79 -21.98 10.04
CA SER A 389 -34.96 -22.63 9.44
C SER A 389 -35.43 -23.83 10.26
N GLN A 390 -36.68 -24.25 10.07
CA GLN A 390 -37.19 -25.49 10.68
C GLN A 390 -36.37 -26.71 10.24
N GLU A 391 -35.96 -26.77 8.97
CA GLU A 391 -35.12 -27.84 8.44
C GLU A 391 -33.76 -27.93 9.17
N ASN A 392 -33.08 -26.79 9.38
CA ASN A 392 -31.79 -26.78 10.06
C ASN A 392 -31.93 -27.11 11.55
N LEU A 393 -33.01 -26.67 12.18
CA LEU A 393 -33.32 -27.05 13.57
C LEU A 393 -33.60 -28.54 13.70
N PHE A 394 -34.33 -29.13 12.76
CA PHE A 394 -34.60 -30.56 12.73
C PHE A 394 -33.31 -31.37 12.59
N LYS A 395 -32.44 -31.02 11.64
CA LYS A 395 -31.12 -31.66 11.48
C LYS A 395 -30.27 -31.56 12.75
N LEU A 396 -30.31 -30.43 13.46
CA LEU A 396 -29.59 -30.28 14.73
C LEU A 396 -30.16 -31.19 15.83
N CYS A 397 -31.49 -31.30 15.94
CA CYS A 397 -32.12 -32.21 16.89
C CYS A 397 -31.80 -33.67 16.56
N ASP A 398 -31.89 -34.06 15.29
CA ASP A 398 -31.57 -35.40 14.82
C ASP A 398 -30.14 -35.81 15.21
N VAL A 399 -29.15 -34.92 15.01
CA VAL A 399 -27.78 -35.19 15.47
C VAL A 399 -27.70 -35.31 17.00
N LYS A 400 -28.44 -34.49 17.76
CA LYS A 400 -28.44 -34.57 19.23
C LYS A 400 -29.07 -35.87 19.74
N ASP A 401 -30.09 -36.37 19.06
CA ASP A 401 -30.78 -37.61 19.43
C ASP A 401 -29.90 -38.84 19.14
N HIS A 402 -29.07 -38.79 18.10
CA HIS A 402 -28.06 -39.80 17.77
C HIS A 402 -26.74 -39.62 18.56
N LYS A 403 -26.83 -39.30 19.85
CA LYS A 403 -25.68 -39.15 20.74
C LYS A 403 -24.94 -40.49 20.94
N PRO A 404 -23.59 -40.55 20.88
CA PRO A 404 -22.80 -41.75 21.14
C PRO A 404 -23.19 -42.45 22.44
N VAL A 405 -23.22 -43.79 22.43
CA VAL A 405 -23.63 -44.60 23.59
C VAL A 405 -22.79 -44.27 24.81
N VAL A 406 -21.48 -44.11 24.63
CA VAL A 406 -20.54 -43.73 25.70
C VAL A 406 -20.92 -42.42 26.40
N LEU A 407 -21.50 -41.44 25.66
CA LEU A 407 -21.97 -40.19 26.25
C LEU A 407 -23.38 -40.29 26.84
N GLN A 408 -24.19 -41.25 26.41
CA GLN A 408 -25.48 -41.54 27.06
C GLN A 408 -25.24 -42.24 28.40
N GLU A 409 -24.26 -43.14 28.47
CA GLU A 409 -23.84 -43.81 29.70
C GLU A 409 -23.23 -42.81 30.69
N LEU A 410 -22.41 -41.87 30.21
CA LEU A 410 -21.92 -40.77 31.02
C LEU A 410 -23.08 -39.98 31.64
N ASP A 411 -24.09 -39.58 30.85
CA ASP A 411 -25.25 -38.85 31.37
C ASP A 411 -26.03 -39.65 32.43
N ARG A 412 -26.09 -40.99 32.29
CA ARG A 412 -26.73 -41.88 33.28
C ARG A 412 -25.93 -41.94 34.58
N LYS A 413 -24.60 -42.14 34.50
CA LYS A 413 -23.72 -42.17 35.68
C LYS A 413 -23.68 -40.82 36.42
N GLU A 414 -23.69 -39.70 35.69
CA GLU A 414 -23.77 -38.36 36.29
C GLU A 414 -25.11 -38.10 37.00
N LYS A 415 -26.23 -38.60 36.44
CA LYS A 415 -27.55 -38.51 37.09
C LYS A 415 -27.66 -39.41 38.33
N GLY A 416 -27.03 -40.59 38.30
CA GLY A 416 -26.94 -41.50 39.45
C GLY A 416 -26.15 -40.89 40.62
N GLY A 417 -24.94 -40.39 40.36
CA GLY A 417 -24.09 -39.76 41.39
C GLY A 417 -24.69 -38.47 41.99
N LYS A 418 -25.56 -37.76 41.25
CA LYS A 418 -26.34 -36.62 41.80
C LYS A 418 -27.49 -37.04 42.71
N LYS A 419 -28.02 -38.26 42.56
CA LYS A 419 -29.04 -38.82 43.46
C LYS A 419 -28.41 -39.37 44.73
N GLU A 420 -27.31 -40.13 44.62
CA GLU A 420 -26.57 -40.66 45.78
C GLU A 420 -26.01 -39.54 46.69
N ASN A 421 -25.49 -38.45 46.13
CA ASN A 421 -25.06 -37.30 46.93
C ASN A 421 -26.21 -36.51 47.58
N ARG A 422 -27.46 -36.71 47.15
CA ARG A 422 -28.65 -36.11 47.82
C ARG A 422 -29.20 -37.03 48.91
N GLU A 423 -29.03 -38.34 48.78
CA GLU A 423 -29.44 -39.32 49.80
C GLU A 423 -28.44 -39.42 50.96
N ASN A 424 -27.15 -39.11 50.73
CA ASN A 424 -26.13 -39.05 51.79
C ASN A 424 -26.08 -37.71 52.57
N ILE A 425 -27.07 -36.82 52.39
CA ILE A 425 -27.18 -35.52 53.10
C ILE A 425 -28.41 -35.50 54.04
N PHE A 426 -29.08 -36.64 54.25
CA PHE A 426 -30.18 -36.78 55.22
C PHE A 426 -29.83 -37.71 56.38
#